data_AF-A0A060S5K0-F1
#
_entry.id   AF-A0A060S5K0-F1
#
_cell.length_a   1.000
_cell.length_b   1.000
_cell.length_c   1.000
_cell.angle_alpha   90.00
_cell.angle_beta   90.00
_cell.angle_gamma   90.00
#
_symmetry.space_group_name_H-M   'P 1'
#
loop_
_entity.id
_entity.type
_entity.pdbx_description
1 polymer ?
#
loop_
_entity_poly.entity_id
_entity_poly.type
_entity_poly.pdbx_seq_one_letter_code
_entity_poly.pdbx_strand_id
1 'polypeptide(L)'
;MANVPNEKTSCSTLKGKQEDHEKQNIASFNSSCEEEKIEEHALYVPENLVCLICYDDIDESNYIEYKTDEHSKWYPSKFCLTCTGILIDSQYEKYINSVQKSECLKEQTSLLKMGPPINVKDKNGYPQSDDKEIYSLWYFCDKKIHSAKLKGSLMGEERMKLWNELKNFLIKEDKKD
;
A
#
# COMPACT_ATOMS: atom_id res chain seq x y z
N MET A 1 -45.51 23.81 -35.90
CA MET A 1 -46.58 24.71 -35.43
C MET A 1 -46.23 25.05 -33.99
N ALA A 2 -45.37 26.05 -33.78
CA ALA A 2 -45.73 27.44 -33.48
C ALA A 2 -46.38 27.62 -32.09
N ASN A 3 -45.59 27.98 -31.07
CA ASN A 3 -45.69 29.28 -30.39
C ASN A 3 -44.73 29.39 -29.18
N VAL A 4 -43.90 30.43 -29.21
CA VAL A 4 -43.30 31.13 -28.05
C VAL A 4 -44.14 32.42 -27.88
N PRO A 5 -44.38 32.96 -26.67
CA PRO A 5 -43.56 34.05 -26.12
C PRO A 5 -43.35 33.91 -24.59
N ASN A 6 -42.17 34.21 -24.00
CA ASN A 6 -41.53 35.51 -23.74
C ASN A 6 -42.01 36.21 -22.45
N GLU A 7 -41.04 36.85 -21.80
CA GLU A 7 -41.11 38.03 -20.91
C GLU A 7 -40.76 37.89 -19.41
N LYS A 8 -39.47 38.23 -19.20
CA LYS A 8 -38.84 39.02 -18.13
C LYS A 8 -39.79 39.93 -17.34
N THR A 9 -39.50 40.17 -16.05
CA THR A 9 -39.57 41.45 -15.28
C THR A 9 -39.09 41.13 -13.85
N SER A 10 -37.92 41.56 -13.34
CA SER A 10 -37.45 42.90 -12.93
C SER A 10 -37.87 43.35 -11.51
N CYS A 11 -36.86 43.86 -10.76
CA CYS A 11 -36.89 44.75 -9.58
C CYS A 11 -37.43 44.15 -8.26
N SER A 12 -36.96 44.51 -7.06
CA SER A 12 -36.37 45.78 -6.61
C SER A 12 -35.68 45.66 -5.23
N THR A 13 -34.64 46.48 -5.05
CA THR A 13 -33.92 46.85 -3.83
C THR A 13 -34.79 47.46 -2.72
N LEU A 14 -34.34 47.36 -1.45
CA LEU A 14 -34.30 48.37 -0.34
C LEU A 14 -34.50 47.67 1.03
N LYS A 15 -33.47 47.53 1.88
CA LYS A 15 -32.87 48.45 2.88
C LYS A 15 -33.57 48.48 4.26
N GLY A 16 -32.76 48.30 5.32
CA GLY A 16 -33.00 48.73 6.72
C GLY A 16 -32.84 47.58 7.72
N LYS A 17 -31.70 47.46 8.44
CA LYS A 17 -31.41 47.94 9.82
C LYS A 17 -32.33 47.28 10.86
N GLN A 18 -31.91 46.77 12.01
CA GLN A 18 -30.74 46.92 12.89
C GLN A 18 -30.93 45.82 13.96
N GLU A 19 -29.89 45.20 14.50
CA GLU A 19 -30.00 44.50 15.80
C GLU A 19 -28.64 44.32 16.48
N ASP A 20 -28.74 44.18 17.80
CA ASP A 20 -27.79 44.58 18.82
C ASP A 20 -26.69 43.56 19.18
N HIS A 21 -25.66 44.10 19.83
CA HIS A 21 -24.77 43.51 20.84
C HIS A 21 -25.04 42.04 21.27
N GLU A 22 -24.05 41.15 21.09
CA GLU A 22 -23.60 40.25 22.16
C GLU A 22 -22.18 39.74 21.93
N LYS A 23 -21.34 39.88 22.96
CA LYS A 23 -19.99 39.32 23.04
C LYS A 23 -20.11 37.81 23.26
N GLN A 24 -19.40 36.98 22.50
CA GLN A 24 -19.09 35.62 22.96
C GLN A 24 -17.84 35.05 22.28
N ASN A 25 -16.89 34.68 23.14
CA ASN A 25 -15.89 33.62 23.02
C ASN A 25 -15.10 33.45 21.71
N ILE A 26 -13.83 33.85 21.77
CA ILE A 26 -12.76 33.27 20.95
C ILE A 26 -12.58 31.83 21.43
N ALA A 27 -13.32 30.91 20.82
CA ALA A 27 -12.97 29.50 20.85
C ALA A 27 -11.75 29.34 19.93
N SER A 28 -10.60 28.98 20.52
CA SER A 28 -9.46 28.45 19.79
C SER A 28 -9.94 27.29 18.92
N PHE A 29 -10.15 27.58 17.64
CA PHE A 29 -10.28 26.56 16.63
C PHE A 29 -8.87 26.01 16.44
N ASN A 30 -8.55 24.95 17.19
CA ASN A 30 -7.44 24.07 16.85
C ASN A 30 -7.80 23.39 15.52
N SER A 31 -7.60 24.14 14.43
CA SER A 31 -7.52 23.60 13.09
C SER A 31 -6.18 22.86 13.04
N SER A 32 -6.17 21.58 13.42
CA SER A 32 -5.08 20.71 12.97
C SER A 32 -5.29 20.55 11.47
N CYS A 33 -4.59 21.38 10.71
CA CYS A 33 -4.52 21.27 9.27
C CYS A 33 -3.77 19.98 8.97
N GLU A 34 -4.48 18.85 8.91
CA GLU A 34 -4.00 17.72 8.15
C GLU A 34 -4.06 18.17 6.69
N GLU A 35 -2.91 18.59 6.16
CA GLU A 35 -2.76 18.81 4.74
C GLU A 35 -3.07 17.47 4.06
N GLU A 36 -4.25 17.35 3.44
CA GLU A 36 -4.61 16.20 2.62
C GLU A 36 -3.57 16.09 1.50
N LYS A 37 -2.59 15.21 1.69
CA LYS A 37 -1.53 14.95 0.71
C LYS A 37 -2.19 14.31 -0.50
N ILE A 38 -2.28 15.08 -1.59
CA ILE A 38 -2.77 14.57 -2.87
C ILE A 38 -1.75 13.57 -3.39
N GLU A 39 -2.11 12.29 -3.36
CA GLU A 39 -1.32 11.20 -3.92
C GLU A 39 -1.43 11.21 -5.46
N GLU A 40 -0.30 11.31 -6.15
CA GLU A 40 -0.24 11.33 -7.61
C GLU A 40 -0.10 9.90 -8.16
N HIS A 41 -1.10 9.47 -8.94
CA HIS A 41 -1.20 8.14 -9.55
C HIS A 41 -1.31 8.21 -11.06
N ALA A 42 -1.03 7.10 -11.77
CA ALA A 42 -1.25 7.03 -13.20
C ALA A 42 -2.72 7.32 -13.59
N LEU A 43 -2.89 8.19 -14.58
CA LEU A 43 -4.19 8.50 -15.18
C LEU A 43 -4.62 7.46 -16.23
N TYR A 44 -3.65 6.84 -16.90
CA TYR A 44 -3.83 5.80 -17.91
C TYR A 44 -2.78 4.71 -17.73
N VAL A 45 -3.12 3.48 -18.09
CA VAL A 45 -2.17 2.36 -18.08
C VAL A 45 -1.30 2.42 -19.33
N PRO A 46 0.04 2.35 -19.22
CA PRO A 46 0.91 2.29 -20.38
C PRO A 46 0.61 1.08 -21.28
N GLU A 47 0.72 1.27 -22.59
CA GLU A 47 0.48 0.20 -23.56
C GLU A 47 1.56 -0.90 -23.52
N ASN A 48 1.18 -2.11 -23.94
CA ASN A 48 2.07 -3.26 -24.12
C ASN A 48 2.82 -3.68 -22.84
N LEU A 49 2.19 -3.51 -21.68
CA LEU A 49 2.71 -4.05 -20.42
C LEU A 49 2.33 -5.53 -20.29
N VAL A 50 3.27 -6.33 -19.81
CA VAL A 50 3.12 -7.77 -19.59
C VAL A 50 3.63 -8.13 -18.21
N CYS A 51 2.88 -8.98 -17.49
CA CYS A 51 3.27 -9.45 -16.18
C CYS A 51 4.50 -10.37 -16.25
N LEU A 52 5.51 -10.11 -15.43
CA LEU A 52 6.73 -10.94 -15.40
C LEU A 52 6.56 -12.34 -14.76
N ILE A 53 5.39 -12.65 -14.17
CA ILE A 53 5.11 -13.97 -13.59
C ILE A 53 4.27 -14.82 -14.53
N CYS A 54 3.09 -14.34 -14.93
CA CYS A 54 2.16 -15.12 -15.76
C CYS A 54 2.28 -14.83 -17.26
N TYR A 55 3.01 -13.78 -17.65
CA TYR A 55 3.12 -13.30 -19.04
C TYR A 55 1.79 -12.87 -19.69
N ASP A 56 0.75 -12.64 -18.88
CA ASP A 56 -0.49 -12.01 -19.33
C ASP A 56 -0.33 -10.50 -19.43
N ASP A 57 -1.16 -9.88 -20.27
CA ASP A 57 -1.21 -8.43 -20.45
C ASP A 57 -1.63 -7.72 -19.16
N ILE A 58 -1.01 -6.55 -18.93
CA ILE A 58 -1.37 -5.64 -17.86
C ILE A 58 -2.18 -4.48 -18.45
N ASP A 59 -3.42 -4.34 -18.00
CA ASP A 59 -4.38 -3.32 -18.42
C ASP A 59 -5.03 -2.64 -17.20
N GLU A 60 -6.08 -1.84 -17.43
CA GLU A 60 -6.79 -1.11 -16.37
C GLU A 60 -7.41 -2.02 -15.29
N SER A 61 -7.66 -3.29 -15.60
CA SER A 61 -8.28 -4.23 -14.66
C SER A 61 -7.28 -4.78 -13.63
N ASN A 62 -5.99 -4.83 -13.97
CA ASN A 62 -4.98 -5.52 -13.18
C ASN A 62 -3.67 -4.73 -12.97
N TYR A 63 -3.57 -3.49 -13.46
CA TYR A 63 -2.44 -2.59 -13.21
C TYR A 63 -2.40 -2.17 -11.74
N ILE A 64 -1.19 -2.18 -11.20
CA ILE A 64 -0.92 -1.79 -9.82
C ILE A 64 0.32 -0.90 -9.74
N GLU A 65 0.29 0.01 -8.77
CA GLU A 65 1.46 0.78 -8.34
C GLU A 65 1.84 0.42 -6.92
N TYR A 66 3.06 0.76 -6.52
CA TYR A 66 3.55 0.52 -5.18
C TYR A 66 4.40 1.67 -4.65
N LYS A 67 4.46 1.79 -3.33
CA LYS A 67 5.41 2.64 -2.60
C LYS A 67 6.48 1.79 -1.94
N THR A 68 7.67 2.35 -1.79
CA THR A 68 8.80 1.72 -1.07
C THR A 68 8.81 2.09 0.40
N ASP A 69 8.28 3.27 0.73
CA ASP A 69 8.09 3.81 2.06
C ASP A 69 6.92 4.84 2.04
N GLU A 70 6.54 5.34 3.21
CA GLU A 70 5.41 6.27 3.37
C GLU A 70 5.50 7.56 2.51
N HIS A 71 6.73 8.03 2.26
CA HIS A 71 6.98 9.31 1.60
C HIS A 71 7.44 9.18 0.15
N SER A 72 7.83 7.97 -0.27
CA SER A 72 8.17 7.65 -1.65
C SER A 72 7.02 7.97 -2.60
N LYS A 73 7.38 8.26 -3.86
CA LYS A 73 6.41 8.33 -4.94
C LYS A 73 5.88 6.94 -5.30
N TRP A 74 4.79 6.89 -6.05
CA TRP A 74 4.27 5.65 -6.62
C TRP A 74 5.12 5.19 -7.80
N TYR A 75 5.35 3.87 -7.85
CA TYR A 75 6.09 3.21 -8.92
C TYR A 75 5.20 2.14 -9.59
N PRO A 76 5.26 1.98 -10.92
CA PRO A 76 4.54 0.91 -11.60
C PRO A 76 5.14 -0.45 -11.23
N SER A 77 4.30 -1.42 -10.87
CA SER A 77 4.76 -2.80 -10.70
C SER A 77 5.05 -3.46 -12.05
N LYS A 78 5.92 -4.47 -12.03
CA LYS A 78 6.12 -5.41 -13.14
C LYS A 78 5.23 -6.66 -13.04
N PHE A 79 4.40 -6.75 -12.00
CA PHE A 79 3.44 -7.83 -11.80
C PHE A 79 2.01 -7.32 -11.92
N CYS A 80 1.11 -8.18 -12.39
CA CYS A 80 -0.31 -7.90 -12.36
C CYS A 80 -0.88 -8.09 -10.95
N LEU A 81 -2.03 -7.49 -10.70
CA LEU A 81 -2.80 -7.58 -9.46
C LEU A 81 -2.91 -9.03 -8.93
N THR A 82 -3.27 -9.98 -9.80
CA THR A 82 -3.46 -11.39 -9.41
C THR A 82 -2.17 -12.03 -8.92
N CYS A 83 -1.07 -11.83 -9.64
CA CYS A 83 0.22 -12.40 -9.25
C CYS A 83 0.74 -11.77 -7.95
N THR A 84 0.57 -10.46 -7.77
CA THR A 84 0.86 -9.81 -6.48
C THR A 84 0.00 -10.36 -5.34
N GLY A 85 -1.28 -10.64 -5.57
CA GLY A 85 -2.14 -11.31 -4.59
C GLY A 85 -1.62 -12.67 -4.17
N ILE A 86 -1.18 -13.50 -5.13
CA ILE A 86 -0.57 -14.81 -4.85
C ILE A 86 0.72 -14.68 -4.00
N LEU A 87 1.52 -13.64 -4.26
CA LEU A 87 2.70 -13.37 -3.43
C LEU A 87 2.31 -12.97 -2.00
N ILE A 88 1.32 -12.08 -1.86
CA ILE A 88 0.78 -11.67 -0.56
C ILE A 88 0.29 -12.86 0.25
N ASP A 89 -0.40 -13.79 -0.40
CA ASP A 89 -0.99 -14.96 0.24
C ASP A 89 0.04 -16.02 0.63
N SER A 90 1.16 -16.14 -0.09
CA SER A 90 2.07 -17.29 0.02
C SER A 90 3.44 -17.00 0.62
N GLN A 91 3.97 -15.77 0.52
CA GLN A 91 5.36 -15.49 0.93
C GLN A 91 5.61 -15.76 2.42
N TYR A 92 4.66 -15.41 3.29
CA TYR A 92 4.84 -15.59 4.73
C TYR A 92 4.88 -17.07 5.11
N GLU A 93 3.94 -17.87 4.63
CA GLU A 93 3.93 -19.32 4.87
C GLU A 93 5.17 -20.01 4.30
N LYS A 94 5.62 -19.60 3.11
CA LYS A 94 6.87 -20.08 2.52
C LYS A 94 8.07 -19.78 3.42
N TYR A 95 8.17 -18.57 3.96
CA TYR A 95 9.23 -18.21 4.92
C TYR A 95 9.24 -19.14 6.14
N ILE A 96 8.08 -19.33 6.78
CA ILE A 96 7.98 -20.18 7.98
C ILE A 96 8.42 -21.61 7.66
N ASN A 97 7.90 -22.17 6.56
CA ASN A 97 8.28 -23.49 6.10
C ASN A 97 9.78 -23.60 5.81
N SER A 98 10.37 -22.63 5.11
CA SER A 98 11.80 -22.61 4.81
C SER A 98 12.66 -22.55 6.08
N VAL A 99 12.30 -21.76 7.09
CA VAL A 99 13.07 -21.70 8.34
C VAL A 99 12.98 -23.02 9.12
N GLN A 100 11.78 -23.62 9.20
CA GLN A 100 11.54 -24.83 9.99
C GLN A 100 12.07 -26.11 9.31
N LYS A 101 12.09 -26.15 7.98
CA LYS A 101 12.43 -27.34 7.20
C LYS A 101 13.77 -27.26 6.47
N SER A 102 14.47 -26.12 6.50
CA SER A 102 15.78 -26.02 5.83
C SER A 102 16.77 -26.98 6.48
N GLU A 103 17.45 -27.75 5.65
CA GLU A 103 18.55 -28.65 6.03
C GLU A 103 19.92 -27.97 5.87
N CYS A 104 19.95 -26.70 5.41
CA CYS A 104 21.16 -25.95 5.14
C CYS A 104 21.35 -24.82 6.17
N LEU A 105 22.36 -24.96 7.03
CA LEU A 105 22.65 -23.98 8.08
C LEU A 105 22.86 -22.55 7.53
N LYS A 106 23.53 -22.41 6.38
CA LYS A 106 23.77 -21.08 5.77
C LYS A 106 22.47 -20.42 5.34
N GLU A 107 21.57 -21.18 4.72
CA GLU A 107 20.25 -20.69 4.31
C GLU A 107 19.41 -20.33 5.54
N GLN A 108 19.30 -21.24 6.50
CA GLN A 108 18.54 -21.02 7.74
C GLN A 108 19.05 -19.79 8.51
N THR A 109 20.38 -19.64 8.62
CA THR A 109 21.01 -18.47 9.24
C THR A 109 20.68 -17.18 8.49
N SER A 110 20.69 -17.20 7.15
CA SER A 110 20.32 -16.03 6.34
C SER A 110 18.85 -15.65 6.52
N LEU A 111 17.94 -16.64 6.54
CA LEU A 111 16.51 -16.42 6.77
C LEU A 111 16.23 -15.87 8.17
N LEU A 112 16.89 -16.42 9.19
CA LEU A 112 16.78 -15.94 10.57
C LEU A 112 17.41 -14.55 10.75
N LYS A 113 18.44 -14.19 9.98
CA LYS A 113 19.01 -12.84 10.00
C LYS A 113 18.04 -11.80 9.43
N MET A 114 17.30 -12.16 8.37
CA MET A 114 16.26 -11.28 7.80
C MET A 114 15.04 -11.16 8.73
N GLY A 115 14.68 -12.27 9.40
CA GLY A 115 13.49 -12.35 10.24
C GLY A 115 12.19 -12.52 9.45
N PRO A 116 11.05 -12.73 10.13
CA PRO A 116 9.77 -12.97 9.47
C PRO A 116 9.33 -11.75 8.66
N PRO A 117 8.97 -11.91 7.37
CA PRO A 117 8.58 -10.77 6.54
C PRO A 117 7.21 -10.23 6.95
N ILE A 118 6.99 -8.93 6.77
CA ILE A 118 5.72 -8.26 7.10
C ILE A 118 4.90 -8.01 5.84
N ASN A 119 5.51 -7.37 4.85
CA ASN A 119 4.92 -7.00 3.57
C ASN A 119 5.56 -7.77 2.41
N VAL A 120 4.89 -7.74 1.26
CA VAL A 120 5.36 -8.39 0.04
C VAL A 120 6.67 -7.78 -0.44
N LYS A 121 7.55 -8.65 -0.95
CA LYS A 121 8.86 -8.30 -1.49
C LYS A 121 9.10 -9.08 -2.78
N ASP A 122 9.62 -8.42 -3.80
CA ASP A 122 10.18 -9.07 -4.99
C ASP A 122 11.06 -8.06 -5.75
N LYS A 123 12.32 -8.41 -5.98
CA LYS A 123 13.28 -7.51 -6.63
C LYS A 123 12.93 -7.23 -8.11
N ASN A 124 12.32 -8.18 -8.80
CA ASN A 124 11.98 -8.04 -10.22
C ASN A 124 10.60 -7.39 -10.40
N GLY A 125 9.65 -7.75 -9.53
CA GLY A 125 8.31 -7.17 -9.49
C GLY A 125 8.28 -5.72 -9.02
N TYR A 126 9.17 -5.38 -8.09
CA TYR A 126 9.27 -4.06 -7.46
C TYR A 126 10.72 -3.54 -7.53
N PRO A 127 11.23 -3.15 -8.72
CA PRO A 127 12.64 -2.83 -8.92
C PRO A 127 13.18 -1.68 -8.07
N GLN A 128 12.32 -0.75 -7.66
CA GLN A 128 12.68 0.43 -6.88
C GLN A 128 12.73 0.14 -5.36
N SER A 129 12.34 -1.06 -4.94
CA SER A 129 12.38 -1.47 -3.52
C SER A 129 13.79 -1.79 -2.99
N ASP A 130 14.82 -1.84 -3.84
CA ASP A 130 16.17 -2.28 -3.46
C ASP A 130 16.20 -3.64 -2.72
N ASP A 131 15.37 -4.59 -3.19
CA ASP A 131 15.20 -5.91 -2.55
C ASP A 131 14.64 -5.85 -1.11
N LYS A 132 13.94 -4.78 -0.76
CA LYS A 132 13.21 -4.62 0.51
C LYS A 132 11.72 -4.91 0.32
N GLU A 133 11.02 -5.00 1.43
CA GLU A 133 9.57 -5.08 1.45
C GLU A 133 8.96 -3.75 0.97
N ILE A 134 7.91 -3.81 0.15
CA ILE A 134 7.18 -2.61 -0.25
C ILE A 134 6.22 -2.16 0.85
N TYR A 135 5.83 -0.88 0.81
CA TYR A 135 5.03 -0.25 1.87
C TYR A 135 3.52 -0.39 1.63
N SER A 136 3.07 0.04 0.46
CA SER A 136 1.65 0.02 0.07
C SER A 136 1.50 -0.25 -1.41
N LEU A 137 0.29 -0.63 -1.77
CA LEU A 137 -0.14 -0.87 -3.14
C LEU A 137 -1.25 0.10 -3.51
N TRP A 138 -1.40 0.39 -4.79
CA TRP A 138 -2.57 1.08 -5.32
C TRP A 138 -3.05 0.36 -6.55
N TYR A 139 -4.36 0.13 -6.65
CA TYR A 139 -4.95 -0.64 -7.75
C TYR A 139 -5.68 0.29 -8.71
N PHE A 140 -5.39 0.16 -9.99
CA PHE A 140 -5.99 1.03 -11.01
C PHE A 140 -7.48 0.81 -11.15
N CYS A 141 -7.94 -0.43 -11.01
CA CYS A 141 -9.32 -0.84 -11.26
C CYS A 141 -10.30 -0.26 -10.23
N ASP A 142 -9.88 -0.07 -8.98
CA ASP A 142 -10.72 0.49 -7.92
C ASP A 142 -10.29 1.88 -7.43
N LYS A 143 -9.14 2.36 -7.90
CA LYS A 143 -8.54 3.65 -7.56
C LYS A 143 -8.25 3.82 -6.07
N LYS A 144 -7.97 2.72 -5.35
CA LYS A 144 -7.73 2.73 -3.90
C LYS A 144 -6.35 2.24 -3.54
N ILE A 145 -5.89 2.70 -2.37
CA ILE A 145 -4.69 2.21 -1.71
C ILE A 145 -5.03 0.93 -0.94
N HIS A 146 -4.18 -0.07 -1.09
CA HIS A 146 -4.25 -1.37 -0.45
C HIS A 146 -3.01 -1.65 0.37
N SER A 147 -3.16 -2.50 1.38
CA SER A 147 -2.05 -2.94 2.20
C SER A 147 -1.14 -3.89 1.41
N ALA A 148 0.18 -3.71 1.54
CA ALA A 148 1.18 -4.65 1.05
C ALA A 148 1.43 -5.83 2.02
N LYS A 149 0.74 -5.85 3.16
CA LYS A 149 0.96 -6.81 4.24
C LYS A 149 0.64 -8.23 3.80
N LEU A 150 1.57 -9.14 4.05
CA LEU A 150 1.41 -10.56 3.78
C LEU A 150 0.30 -11.17 4.63
N LYS A 151 -0.38 -12.17 4.08
CA LYS A 151 -1.36 -12.97 4.81
C LYS A 151 -0.67 -13.75 5.93
N GLY A 152 -1.19 -13.60 7.15
CA GLY A 152 -0.64 -14.25 8.35
C GLY A 152 0.61 -13.58 8.93
N SER A 153 1.17 -12.53 8.32
CA SER A 153 2.33 -11.86 8.90
C SER A 153 2.00 -11.20 10.24
N LEU A 154 2.94 -11.29 11.17
CA LEU A 154 2.83 -10.69 12.50
C LEU A 154 3.57 -9.36 12.54
N MET A 155 3.18 -8.47 13.45
CA MET A 155 3.81 -7.17 13.68
C MET A 155 4.11 -6.97 15.17
N GLY A 156 4.98 -6.00 15.48
CA GLY A 156 5.30 -5.63 16.86
C GLY A 156 5.82 -6.79 17.70
N GLU A 157 5.29 -6.91 18.92
CA GLU A 157 5.73 -7.88 19.93
C GLU A 157 5.51 -9.34 19.48
N GLU A 158 4.39 -9.63 18.81
CA GLU A 158 4.08 -10.98 18.32
C GLU A 158 5.10 -11.46 17.29
N ARG A 159 5.51 -10.57 16.38
CA ARG A 159 6.58 -10.85 15.42
C ARG A 159 7.90 -11.15 16.13
N MET A 160 8.25 -10.35 17.15
CA MET A 160 9.48 -10.53 17.91
C MET A 160 9.48 -11.84 18.69
N LYS A 161 8.35 -12.20 19.30
CA LYS A 161 8.18 -13.47 20.01
C LYS A 161 8.38 -14.66 19.06
N LEU A 162 7.68 -14.69 17.93
CA LEU A 162 7.85 -15.74 16.92
C LEU A 162 9.29 -15.81 16.42
N TRP A 163 9.91 -14.66 16.13
CA TRP A 163 11.28 -14.64 15.62
C TRP A 163 12.28 -15.22 16.64
N ASN A 164 12.08 -14.96 17.94
CA ASN A 164 12.89 -15.55 19.00
C ASN A 164 12.66 -17.07 19.14
N GLU A 165 11.42 -17.52 18.99
CA GLU A 165 11.10 -18.96 18.95
C GLU A 165 11.77 -19.65 17.76
N LEU A 166 11.75 -19.04 16.57
CA LEU A 166 12.38 -19.58 15.37
C LEU A 166 13.90 -19.73 15.51
N LYS A 167 14.57 -18.82 16.23
CA LYS A 167 16.02 -18.91 16.49
C LYS A 167 16.41 -20.14 17.30
N ASN A 168 15.49 -20.75 18.05
CA ASN A 168 15.77 -21.98 18.80
C ASN A 168 15.91 -23.22 17.89
N PHE A 169 15.42 -23.16 16.65
CA PHE A 169 15.52 -24.24 15.67
C PHE A 169 16.81 -24.19 14.83
N LEU A 170 17.75 -23.29 15.17
CA LEU A 170 19.01 -23.19 14.47
C LEU A 170 19.76 -24.52 14.54
N ILE A 171 20.06 -25.10 13.37
CA ILE A 171 20.89 -26.30 13.27
C ILE A 171 22.23 -26.01 13.95
N LYS A 172 22.63 -26.84 14.90
CA LYS A 172 23.96 -26.73 15.53
C LYS A 172 24.94 -27.55 14.71
N GLU A 173 26.07 -26.97 14.35
CA GLU A 173 27.19 -27.76 13.87
C GLU A 173 27.74 -28.56 15.06
N ASP A 174 27.62 -29.89 15.01
CA ASP A 174 28.38 -30.74 15.89
C ASP A 174 29.86 -30.53 15.54
N LYS A 175 30.57 -29.81 16.42
CA LYS A 175 32.04 -29.76 16.37
C LYS A 175 32.53 -31.19 16.55
N LYS A 176 32.97 -31.83 15.46
CA LYS A 176 33.87 -32.98 15.54
C LYS A 176 35.21 -32.44 16.02
N ASP A 177 35.47 -32.62 17.32
CA ASP A 177 36.80 -32.49 17.92
C ASP A 177 37.80 -33.47 17.29
#